data_AF-A0A3A6EHZ4-F1
#
_entry.id   AF-A0A3A6EHZ4-F1
#
_cell.length_a   1.000
_cell.length_b   1.000
_cell.length_c   1.000
_cell.angle_alpha   90.00
_cell.angle_beta   90.00
_cell.angle_gamma   90.00
#
_symmetry.space_group_name_H-M   'P 1'
#
loop_
_entity.id
_entity.type
_entity.pdbx_description
1 polymer ?
#
loop_
_entity_poly.entity_id
_entity_poly.type
_entity_poly.pdbx_seq_one_letter_code
_entity_poly.pdbx_strand_id
1 'polypeptide(L)'
;MNRSWNFRRGVLLALAGYTAFLVFAAPQRCADALQAGLRLCGGPLLVSLFPFLIVSALAAGCGAGQWLGFVFRPAARLMGIRAKSAGGVLLIGALGGFAPAAVAASEAVRTGQLTSRQASALLPACVCSGPSFVILTVGQQMLGSRAVGVRLFAAQLLAGYLTAALLCRMQGGAGQAPPAQGETIQLPALDAVIAQAAVTYLKLCGFVLYFRLLAAGCGALLPQPWAALPAMLLEVCSGCDQAARTGLWASTLCCAALSVQGVSVLLQVRTICPAEISLRPLLAARAVHLPLSVALFWLGSTVPVQAVQTFTTLTERVVVLRRVPLDCALLAFAVCCITVEVLSDTVADY
;
A
#
# COMPACT_ATOMS: atom_id res chain seq x y z
N MET A 1 11.99 31.00 11.71
CA MET A 1 11.53 30.49 10.40
C MET A 1 12.69 30.20 9.42
N ASN A 2 13.83 30.91 9.48
CA ASN A 2 14.96 30.72 8.52
C ASN A 2 15.74 29.40 8.64
N ARG A 3 15.86 28.80 9.84
CA ARG A 3 16.73 27.62 10.06
C ARG A 3 16.20 26.34 9.40
N SER A 4 14.88 26.09 9.46
CA SER A 4 14.25 24.93 8.83
C SER A 4 14.20 25.04 7.31
N TRP A 5 14.09 26.27 6.80
CA TRP A 5 14.08 26.54 5.36
C TRP A 5 15.47 26.43 4.74
N ASN A 6 16.51 26.95 5.40
CA ASN A 6 17.90 26.76 5.00
C ASN A 6 18.29 25.27 5.01
N PHE A 7 17.85 24.53 6.03
CA PHE A 7 18.09 23.09 6.10
C PHE A 7 17.43 22.32 4.96
N ARG A 8 16.14 22.58 4.68
CA ARG A 8 15.42 21.96 3.55
C ARG A 8 16.08 22.26 2.22
N ARG A 9 16.50 23.51 1.99
CA ARG A 9 17.25 23.90 0.79
C ARG A 9 18.56 23.14 0.68
N GLY A 10 19.34 23.06 1.76
CA GLY A 10 20.59 22.30 1.80
C GLY A 10 20.39 20.83 1.43
N VAL A 11 19.38 20.17 2.00
CA VAL A 11 19.04 18.77 1.67
C VAL A 11 18.65 18.61 0.20
N LEU A 12 17.82 19.50 -0.33
CA LEU A 12 17.39 19.43 -1.74
C LEU A 12 18.57 19.65 -2.70
N LEU A 13 19.46 20.61 -2.40
CA LEU A 13 20.66 20.86 -3.20
C LEU A 13 21.63 19.69 -3.14
N ALA A 14 21.85 19.10 -1.96
CA ALA A 14 22.67 17.91 -1.80
C ALA A 14 22.09 16.72 -2.57
N LEU A 15 20.77 16.52 -2.51
CA LEU A 15 20.08 15.47 -3.25
C LEU A 15 20.19 15.67 -4.78
N ALA A 16 20.03 16.92 -5.26
CA ALA A 16 20.20 17.26 -6.66
C ALA A 16 21.65 17.03 -7.13
N GLY A 17 22.63 17.50 -6.36
CA GLY A 17 24.05 17.28 -6.63
C GLY A 17 24.43 15.80 -6.64
N TYR A 18 23.92 15.02 -5.69
CA TYR A 18 24.12 13.58 -5.64
C TYR A 18 23.49 12.86 -6.84
N THR A 19 22.25 13.24 -7.21
CA THR A 19 21.58 12.69 -8.40
C THR A 19 22.40 12.96 -9.66
N ALA A 20 22.88 14.20 -9.85
CA ALA A 20 23.71 14.55 -10.98
C ALA A 20 25.02 13.75 -10.98
N PHE A 21 25.72 13.69 -9.83
CA PHE A 21 26.94 12.91 -9.68
C PHE A 21 26.73 11.43 -10.06
N LEU A 22 25.66 10.79 -9.60
CA LEU A 22 25.36 9.39 -9.92
C LEU A 22 25.18 9.14 -11.42
N VAL A 23 24.48 10.04 -12.11
CA VAL A 23 24.23 9.89 -13.56
C VAL A 23 25.54 9.99 -14.34
N PHE A 24 26.48 10.85 -13.94
CA PHE A 24 27.77 10.98 -14.60
C PHE A 24 28.79 9.92 -14.17
N ALA A 25 28.81 9.53 -12.89
CA ALA A 25 29.79 8.58 -12.35
C ALA A 25 29.45 7.11 -12.68
N ALA A 26 28.17 6.77 -12.81
CA ALA A 26 27.73 5.40 -13.10
C ALA A 26 26.53 5.36 -14.07
N PRO A 27 26.68 5.85 -15.32
CA PRO A 27 25.57 6.00 -16.27
C PRO A 27 24.87 4.68 -16.62
N GLN A 28 25.61 3.59 -16.87
CA GLN A 28 25.01 2.28 -17.18
C GLN A 28 24.15 1.76 -16.02
N ARG A 29 24.63 1.85 -14.77
CA ARG A 29 23.84 1.39 -13.61
C ARG A 29 22.57 2.22 -13.42
N CYS A 30 22.67 3.53 -13.64
CA CYS A 30 21.52 4.42 -13.63
C CYS A 30 20.50 4.03 -14.71
N ALA A 31 20.96 3.75 -15.93
CA ALA A 31 20.11 3.30 -17.03
C ALA A 31 19.43 1.96 -16.72
N ASP A 32 20.17 0.97 -16.21
CA ASP A 32 19.64 -0.34 -15.83
C ASP A 32 18.58 -0.21 -14.72
N ALA A 33 18.86 0.61 -13.70
CA ALA A 33 17.94 0.85 -12.59
C ALA A 33 16.62 1.50 -13.06
N LEU A 34 16.73 2.49 -13.96
CA LEU A 34 15.58 3.15 -14.57
C LEU A 34 14.80 2.21 -15.50
N GLN A 35 15.48 1.43 -16.33
CA GLN A 35 14.83 0.46 -17.22
C GLN A 35 14.09 -0.62 -16.42
N ALA A 36 14.70 -1.14 -15.35
CA ALA A 36 14.05 -2.06 -14.44
C ALA A 36 12.81 -1.43 -13.77
N GLY A 37 12.93 -0.17 -13.33
CA GLY A 37 11.79 0.58 -12.79
C GLY A 37 10.68 0.79 -13.82
N LEU A 38 11.01 1.11 -15.08
CA LEU A 38 10.05 1.26 -16.15
C LEU A 38 9.33 -0.05 -16.48
N ARG A 39 10.03 -1.20 -16.45
CA ARG A 39 9.42 -2.52 -16.62
C ARG A 39 8.46 -2.85 -15.47
N LEU A 40 8.80 -2.47 -14.25
CA LEU A 40 7.92 -2.65 -13.08
C LEU A 40 6.66 -1.78 -13.19
N CYS A 41 6.85 -0.50 -13.51
CA CYS A 41 5.78 0.45 -13.77
C CYS A 41 4.92 -0.03 -14.95
N GLY A 42 5.45 -0.21 -16.15
CA GLY A 42 4.69 -0.62 -17.33
C GLY A 42 4.11 -2.05 -17.28
N GLY A 43 4.50 -2.88 -16.32
CA GLY A 43 4.05 -4.26 -16.20
C GLY A 43 3.24 -4.52 -14.92
N PRO A 44 3.83 -5.15 -13.89
CA PRO A 44 3.08 -5.57 -12.70
C PRO A 44 2.35 -4.43 -11.96
N LEU A 45 2.95 -3.25 -11.86
CA LEU A 45 2.34 -2.12 -11.14
C LEU A 45 1.16 -1.53 -11.93
N LEU A 46 1.27 -1.42 -13.25
CA LEU A 46 0.17 -0.92 -14.09
C LEU A 46 -1.06 -1.82 -13.96
N VAL A 47 -0.88 -3.13 -14.11
CA VAL A 47 -1.99 -4.10 -14.07
C VAL A 47 -2.65 -4.17 -12.69
N SER A 48 -1.89 -3.95 -11.61
CA SER A 48 -2.40 -4.08 -10.24
C SER A 48 -2.91 -2.78 -9.63
N LEU A 49 -2.18 -1.66 -9.77
CA LEU A 49 -2.49 -0.40 -9.09
C LEU A 49 -3.47 0.47 -9.88
N PHE A 50 -3.32 0.57 -11.20
CA PHE A 50 -4.12 1.52 -11.97
C PHE A 50 -5.62 1.21 -11.97
N PRO A 51 -6.08 -0.03 -12.24
CA PRO A 51 -7.50 -0.37 -12.10
C PRO A 51 -7.99 -0.18 -10.66
N PHE A 52 -7.15 -0.50 -9.67
CA PHE A 52 -7.54 -0.38 -8.26
C PHE A 52 -7.70 1.07 -7.81
N LEU A 53 -6.88 1.99 -8.33
CA LEU A 53 -7.04 3.42 -8.10
C LEU A 53 -8.39 3.94 -8.63
N ILE A 54 -8.79 3.50 -9.84
CA ILE A 54 -10.09 3.85 -10.44
C ILE A 54 -11.22 3.29 -9.58
N VAL A 55 -11.21 1.99 -9.29
CA VAL A 55 -12.25 1.33 -8.49
C VAL A 55 -12.36 1.95 -7.09
N SER A 56 -11.23 2.28 -6.45
CA SER A 56 -11.23 2.90 -5.12
C SER A 56 -11.81 4.31 -5.15
N ALA A 57 -11.49 5.09 -6.18
CA ALA A 57 -12.03 6.43 -6.36
C ALA A 57 -13.55 6.40 -6.65
N LEU A 58 -14.02 5.46 -7.48
CA LEU A 58 -15.44 5.24 -7.72
C LEU A 58 -16.16 4.76 -6.44
N ALA A 59 -15.61 3.79 -5.73
CA ALA A 59 -16.21 3.28 -4.49
C ALA A 59 -16.29 4.34 -3.38
N ALA A 60 -15.32 5.26 -3.32
CA ALA A 60 -15.36 6.42 -2.45
C ALA A 60 -16.41 7.44 -2.92
N GLY A 61 -16.46 7.74 -4.22
CA GLY A 61 -17.39 8.69 -4.83
C GLY A 61 -18.85 8.23 -4.87
N CYS A 62 -19.14 6.93 -4.80
CA CYS A 62 -20.51 6.40 -4.75
C CYS A 62 -20.99 6.11 -3.31
N GLY A 63 -20.19 6.39 -2.28
CA GLY A 63 -20.52 6.06 -0.89
C GLY A 63 -20.54 4.56 -0.57
N ALA A 64 -20.32 3.67 -1.56
CA ALA A 64 -20.29 2.22 -1.41
C ALA A 64 -19.25 1.74 -0.38
N GLY A 65 -18.17 2.51 -0.19
CA GLY A 65 -17.17 2.24 0.85
C GLY A 65 -17.74 2.14 2.28
N GLN A 66 -18.85 2.83 2.57
CA GLN A 66 -19.51 2.74 3.87
C GLN A 66 -20.22 1.40 4.09
N TRP A 67 -20.74 0.79 3.02
CA TRP A 67 -21.43 -0.51 3.04
C TRP A 67 -20.45 -1.67 2.99
N LEU A 68 -19.51 -1.64 2.03
CA LEU A 68 -18.48 -2.66 1.86
C LEU A 68 -17.52 -2.74 3.06
N GLY A 69 -17.30 -1.63 3.74
CA GLY A 69 -16.45 -1.55 4.93
C GLY A 69 -16.97 -2.28 6.17
N PHE A 70 -18.19 -2.86 6.14
CA PHE A 70 -18.80 -3.51 7.31
C PHE A 70 -17.89 -4.57 7.95
N VAL A 71 -17.23 -5.40 7.14
CA VAL A 71 -16.34 -6.48 7.59
C VAL A 71 -15.16 -5.94 8.42
N PHE A 72 -14.67 -4.73 8.10
CA PHE A 72 -13.53 -4.10 8.77
C PHE A 72 -13.92 -3.08 9.86
N ARG A 73 -15.23 -2.87 10.10
CA ARG A 73 -15.72 -2.07 11.23
C ARG A 73 -15.25 -2.56 12.62
N PRO A 74 -15.21 -3.87 12.95
CA PRO A 74 -14.68 -4.31 14.24
C PRO A 74 -13.20 -3.94 14.41
N ALA A 75 -12.39 -4.05 13.35
CA ALA A 75 -10.99 -3.62 13.37
C ALA A 75 -10.88 -2.10 13.59
N ALA A 76 -11.71 -1.29 12.91
CA ALA A 76 -11.78 0.15 13.14
C ALA A 76 -12.15 0.51 14.59
N ARG A 77 -13.11 -0.22 15.18
CA ARG A 77 -13.53 -0.04 16.58
C ARG A 77 -12.42 -0.41 17.57
N LEU A 78 -11.65 -1.46 17.28
CA LEU A 78 -10.49 -1.85 18.11
C LEU A 78 -9.44 -0.73 18.17
N MET A 79 -9.30 0.04 17.08
CA MET A 79 -8.48 1.24 17.02
C MET A 79 -9.14 2.47 17.69
N GLY A 80 -10.33 2.32 18.29
CA GLY A 80 -11.05 3.42 18.92
C GLY A 80 -11.71 4.39 17.93
N ILE A 81 -11.86 4.01 16.66
CA ILE A 81 -12.46 4.84 15.61
C ILE A 81 -13.88 4.38 15.35
N ARG A 82 -14.84 5.25 15.65
CA ARG A 82 -16.28 4.98 15.50
C ARG A 82 -16.88 5.70 14.29
N ALA A 83 -16.19 5.67 13.16
CA ALA A 83 -16.67 6.21 11.89
C ALA A 83 -17.10 5.07 10.94
N LYS A 84 -18.24 5.22 10.25
CA LYS A 84 -18.74 4.22 9.29
C LYS A 84 -17.80 4.06 8.08
N SER A 85 -17.19 5.15 7.65
CA SER A 85 -16.23 5.26 6.54
C SER A 85 -14.88 4.59 6.83
N ALA A 86 -14.47 4.48 8.09
CA ALA A 86 -13.17 3.90 8.47
C ALA A 86 -13.00 2.46 8.00
N GLY A 87 -14.06 1.65 8.05
CA GLY A 87 -14.04 0.27 7.56
C GLY A 87 -13.77 0.19 6.04
N GLY A 88 -14.33 1.13 5.27
CA GLY A 88 -14.11 1.20 3.82
C GLY A 88 -12.67 1.55 3.47
N VAL A 89 -12.09 2.53 4.17
CA VAL A 89 -10.67 2.90 4.00
C VAL A 89 -9.74 1.71 4.34
N LEU A 90 -10.05 0.96 5.41
CA LEU A 90 -9.28 -0.23 5.78
C LEU A 90 -9.38 -1.35 4.74
N LEU A 91 -10.56 -1.59 4.18
CA LEU A 91 -10.78 -2.56 3.11
C LEU A 91 -10.00 -2.16 1.84
N ILE A 92 -10.12 -0.90 1.43
CA ILE A 92 -9.40 -0.34 0.28
C ILE A 92 -7.89 -0.47 0.48
N GLY A 93 -7.38 -0.22 1.70
CA GLY A 93 -5.97 -0.40 2.00
C GLY A 93 -5.52 -1.86 1.98
N ALA A 94 -6.30 -2.78 2.53
CA ALA A 94 -5.99 -4.21 2.50
C ALA A 94 -5.93 -4.75 1.06
N LEU A 95 -6.83 -4.30 0.19
CA LEU A 95 -6.92 -4.80 -1.18
C LEU A 95 -6.05 -4.04 -2.19
N GLY A 96 -5.90 -2.73 -2.00
CA GLY A 96 -5.21 -1.83 -2.93
C GLY A 96 -3.82 -1.40 -2.52
N GLY A 97 -3.47 -1.58 -1.25
CA GLY A 97 -2.24 -1.09 -0.67
C GLY A 97 -2.24 0.42 -0.40
N PHE A 98 -1.04 0.97 -0.21
CA PHE A 98 -0.83 2.30 0.36
C PHE A 98 -1.40 3.46 -0.44
N ALA A 99 -1.33 3.44 -1.78
CA ALA A 99 -1.76 4.58 -2.59
C ALA A 99 -3.30 4.69 -2.64
N PRO A 100 -4.05 3.62 -2.97
CA PRO A 100 -5.51 3.63 -2.84
C PRO A 100 -5.98 3.95 -1.42
N ALA A 101 -5.30 3.42 -0.38
CA ALA A 101 -5.58 3.76 1.01
C ALA A 101 -5.45 5.26 1.30
N ALA A 102 -4.35 5.88 0.84
CA ALA A 102 -4.09 7.29 1.03
C ALA A 102 -5.13 8.16 0.30
N VAL A 103 -5.53 7.77 -0.92
CA VAL A 103 -6.59 8.45 -1.68
C VAL A 103 -7.92 8.36 -0.93
N ALA A 104 -8.33 7.16 -0.51
CA ALA A 104 -9.59 6.96 0.21
C ALA A 104 -9.61 7.68 1.56
N ALA A 105 -8.51 7.68 2.30
CA ALA A 105 -8.40 8.41 3.56
C ALA A 105 -8.50 9.93 3.35
N SER A 106 -7.85 10.45 2.31
CA SER A 106 -7.88 11.88 1.97
C SER A 106 -9.27 12.32 1.54
N GLU A 107 -9.94 11.51 0.73
CA GLU A 107 -11.30 11.77 0.27
C GLU A 107 -12.31 11.73 1.42
N ALA A 108 -12.17 10.77 2.33
CA ALA A 108 -12.99 10.70 3.52
C ALA A 108 -12.80 11.90 4.47
N VAL A 109 -11.61 12.51 4.50
CA VAL A 109 -11.38 13.77 5.23
C VAL A 109 -11.99 14.95 4.48
N ARG A 110 -11.81 15.02 3.15
CA ARG A 110 -12.36 16.09 2.30
C ARG A 110 -13.88 16.17 2.37
N THR A 111 -14.54 15.02 2.40
CA THR A 111 -16.02 14.88 2.47
C THR A 111 -16.55 14.90 3.91
N GLY A 112 -15.72 15.23 4.90
CA GLY A 112 -16.14 15.30 6.31
C GLY A 112 -16.51 13.96 6.97
N GLN A 113 -16.33 12.83 6.28
CA GLN A 113 -16.64 11.49 6.80
C GLN A 113 -15.63 10.99 7.85
N LEU A 114 -14.41 11.53 7.84
CA LEU A 114 -13.35 11.29 8.82
C LEU A 114 -12.70 12.61 9.23
N THR A 115 -12.27 12.71 10.49
CA THR A 115 -11.35 13.80 10.85
C THR A 115 -9.93 13.50 10.37
N SER A 116 -9.12 14.54 10.17
CA SER A 116 -7.69 14.36 9.85
C SER A 116 -6.96 13.54 10.91
N ARG A 117 -7.37 13.65 12.19
CA ARG A 117 -6.84 12.83 13.29
C ARG A 117 -7.20 11.35 13.13
N GLN A 118 -8.44 11.04 12.77
CA GLN A 118 -8.88 9.66 12.51
C GLN A 118 -8.18 9.07 11.29
N ALA A 119 -8.07 9.83 10.19
CA ALA A 119 -7.34 9.40 9.02
C ALA A 119 -5.87 9.12 9.34
N SER A 120 -5.18 10.02 10.07
CA SER A 120 -3.81 9.82 10.55
C SER A 120 -3.63 8.55 11.38
N ALA A 121 -4.64 8.20 12.19
CA ALA A 121 -4.65 7.00 13.03
C ALA A 121 -4.91 5.71 12.22
N LEU A 122 -5.63 5.80 11.10
CA LEU A 122 -5.89 4.66 10.19
C LEU A 122 -4.72 4.36 9.25
N LEU A 123 -3.96 5.38 8.83
CA LEU A 123 -2.86 5.22 7.88
C LEU A 123 -1.90 4.07 8.25
N PRO A 124 -1.46 3.88 9.50
CA PRO A 124 -0.66 2.72 9.90
C PRO A 124 -1.23 1.35 9.48
N ALA A 125 -2.55 1.16 9.56
CA ALA A 125 -3.21 -0.09 9.22
C ALA A 125 -3.43 -0.25 7.71
N CYS A 126 -3.66 0.86 6.99
CA CYS A 126 -3.99 0.81 5.57
C CYS A 126 -2.78 0.90 4.64
N VAL A 127 -1.71 1.57 5.09
CA VAL A 127 -0.48 1.73 4.32
C VAL A 127 0.27 0.40 4.39
N CYS A 128 -0.07 -0.53 3.52
CA CYS A 128 0.67 -1.77 3.28
C CYS A 128 0.93 -1.93 1.78
N SER A 129 1.87 -2.78 1.40
CA SER A 129 2.01 -3.15 -0.01
C SER A 129 0.82 -4.01 -0.44
N GLY A 130 0.27 -3.72 -1.63
CA GLY A 130 -0.92 -4.43 -2.11
C GLY A 130 -0.67 -5.94 -2.32
N PRO A 131 -1.72 -6.77 -2.24
CA PRO A 131 -1.63 -8.23 -2.30
C PRO A 131 -1.00 -8.73 -3.61
N SER A 132 -1.33 -8.11 -4.75
CA SER A 132 -0.74 -8.48 -6.04
C SER A 132 0.77 -8.32 -6.05
N PHE A 133 1.28 -7.21 -5.51
CA PHE A 133 2.72 -6.97 -5.42
C PHE A 133 3.39 -7.97 -4.45
N VAL A 134 2.82 -8.15 -3.26
CA VAL A 134 3.45 -9.02 -2.24
C VAL A 134 3.38 -10.50 -2.65
N ILE A 135 2.25 -10.97 -3.16
CA ILE A 135 2.02 -12.39 -3.44
C ILE A 135 2.66 -12.79 -4.78
N LEU A 136 2.44 -12.00 -5.84
CA LEU A 136 2.90 -12.36 -7.18
C LEU A 136 4.32 -11.87 -7.43
N THR A 137 4.61 -10.59 -7.20
CA THR A 137 5.95 -10.06 -7.47
C THR A 137 6.95 -10.52 -6.43
N VAL A 138 6.73 -10.26 -5.14
CA VAL A 138 7.70 -10.63 -4.10
C VAL A 138 7.67 -12.14 -3.83
N GLY A 139 6.49 -12.72 -3.62
CA GLY A 139 6.35 -14.16 -3.34
C GLY A 139 6.74 -15.05 -4.53
N GLN A 140 5.98 -14.95 -5.63
CA GLN A 140 6.15 -15.87 -6.76
C GLN A 140 7.34 -15.53 -7.65
N GLN A 141 7.56 -14.27 -8.04
CA GLN A 141 8.64 -13.90 -8.97
C GLN A 141 10.00 -13.80 -8.29
N MET A 142 10.09 -13.17 -7.11
CA MET A 142 11.38 -12.95 -6.42
C MET A 142 11.77 -14.12 -5.51
N LEU A 143 10.83 -14.65 -4.70
CA LEU A 143 11.10 -15.72 -3.74
C LEU A 143 10.75 -17.13 -4.27
N GLY A 144 10.20 -17.24 -5.48
CA GLY A 144 9.86 -18.52 -6.10
C GLY A 144 8.67 -19.27 -5.47
N SER A 145 7.93 -18.65 -4.53
CA SER A 145 6.82 -19.30 -3.83
C SER A 145 5.65 -18.37 -3.53
N ARG A 146 4.50 -18.66 -4.16
CA ARG A 146 3.24 -17.96 -3.90
C ARG A 146 2.76 -18.15 -2.45
N ALA A 147 3.01 -19.31 -1.85
CA ALA A 147 2.66 -19.59 -0.45
C ALA A 147 3.46 -18.72 0.53
N VAL A 148 4.74 -18.49 0.26
CA VAL A 148 5.55 -17.52 1.03
C VAL A 148 4.99 -16.11 0.85
N GLY A 149 4.61 -15.73 -0.37
CA GLY A 149 3.97 -14.44 -0.65
C GLY A 149 2.67 -14.21 0.13
N VAL A 150 1.80 -15.22 0.23
CA VAL A 150 0.56 -15.15 1.04
C VAL A 150 0.89 -14.97 2.52
N ARG A 151 1.86 -15.72 3.05
CA ARG A 151 2.30 -15.57 4.46
C ARG A 151 2.90 -14.19 4.74
N LEU A 152 3.73 -13.68 3.83
CA LEU A 152 4.25 -12.31 3.92
C LEU A 152 3.11 -11.30 3.98
N PHE A 153 2.17 -11.36 3.03
CA PHE A 153 1.06 -10.43 2.99
C PHE A 153 0.21 -10.48 4.27
N ALA A 154 -0.13 -11.68 4.75
CA ALA A 154 -0.88 -11.87 5.98
C ALA A 154 -0.14 -11.29 7.20
N ALA A 155 1.16 -11.52 7.31
CA ALA A 155 1.98 -10.98 8.39
C ALA A 155 2.05 -9.44 8.34
N GLN A 156 2.22 -8.85 7.15
CA GLN A 156 2.24 -7.39 6.97
C GLN A 156 0.90 -6.75 7.36
N LEU A 157 -0.20 -7.36 6.91
CA LEU A 157 -1.55 -6.86 7.16
C LEU A 157 -1.91 -6.95 8.65
N LEU A 158 -1.67 -8.10 9.27
CA LEU A 158 -1.95 -8.32 10.70
C LEU A 158 -1.08 -7.42 11.58
N ALA A 159 0.22 -7.30 11.28
CA ALA A 159 1.08 -6.35 11.98
C ALA A 159 0.57 -4.92 11.84
N GLY A 160 0.10 -4.53 10.65
CA GLY A 160 -0.46 -3.20 10.39
C GLY A 160 -1.63 -2.87 11.30
N TYR A 161 -2.62 -3.77 11.36
CA TYR A 161 -3.79 -3.61 12.22
C TYR A 161 -3.42 -3.59 13.71
N LEU A 162 -2.58 -4.52 14.15
CA LEU A 162 -2.16 -4.62 15.56
C LEU A 162 -1.37 -3.39 16.01
N THR A 163 -0.42 -2.93 15.19
CA THR A 163 0.35 -1.73 15.49
C THR A 163 -0.54 -0.48 15.53
N ALA A 164 -1.46 -0.35 14.56
CA ALA A 164 -2.40 0.76 14.54
C ALA A 164 -3.30 0.75 15.80
N ALA A 165 -3.84 -0.41 16.18
CA ALA A 165 -4.67 -0.56 17.36
C ALA A 165 -3.90 -0.21 18.65
N LEU A 166 -2.67 -0.70 18.79
CA LEU A 166 -1.81 -0.39 19.94
C LEU A 166 -1.58 1.12 20.06
N LEU A 167 -1.12 1.77 19.00
CA LEU A 167 -0.83 3.20 19.02
C LEU A 167 -2.06 4.06 19.26
N CYS A 168 -3.20 3.70 18.65
CA CYS A 168 -4.45 4.42 18.88
C CYS A 168 -4.92 4.33 20.33
N ARG A 169 -4.77 3.16 20.96
CA ARG A 169 -5.11 2.95 22.37
C ARG A 169 -4.18 3.72 23.31
N MET A 170 -2.87 3.75 23.01
CA MET A 170 -1.91 4.54 23.79
C MET A 170 -2.17 6.05 23.72
N GLN A 171 -2.77 6.54 22.63
CA GLN A 171 -3.10 7.96 22.43
C GLN A 171 -4.49 8.34 22.96
N GLY A 172 -5.14 7.48 23.75
CA GLY A 172 -6.46 7.74 24.33
C GLY A 172 -7.63 7.66 23.34
N GLY A 173 -7.43 7.04 22.17
CA GLY A 173 -8.42 6.94 21.09
C GLY A 173 -8.45 8.18 20.18
N ALA A 174 -8.88 7.97 18.94
CA ALA A 174 -8.96 9.05 17.93
C ALA A 174 -10.18 9.97 18.08
N GLY A 175 -10.98 9.79 19.14
CA GLY A 175 -12.20 10.56 19.42
C GLY A 175 -13.43 10.09 18.61
N GLN A 176 -14.60 10.60 19.00
CA GLN A 176 -15.83 10.40 18.25
C GLN A 176 -15.77 11.14 16.91
N ALA A 177 -16.36 10.56 15.86
CA ALA A 177 -16.46 11.23 14.57
C ALA A 177 -17.34 12.48 14.69
N PRO A 178 -17.10 13.53 13.88
CA PRO A 178 -18.09 14.57 13.67
C PRO A 178 -19.40 13.92 13.22
N PRO A 179 -20.57 14.51 13.52
CA PRO A 179 -21.81 14.08 12.90
C PRO A 179 -21.56 14.03 11.39
N ALA A 180 -21.84 12.88 10.75
CA ALA A 180 -21.65 12.72 9.32
C ALA A 180 -22.40 13.85 8.62
N GLN A 181 -21.66 14.81 8.08
CA GLN A 181 -22.27 15.83 7.24
C GLN A 181 -22.72 15.09 6.00
N GLY A 182 -24.04 14.94 5.85
CA GLY A 182 -24.67 14.36 4.68
C GLY A 182 -24.57 15.31 3.50
N GLU A 183 -23.35 15.70 3.12
CA GLU A 183 -23.14 16.24 1.80
C GLU A 183 -23.45 15.13 0.80
N THR A 184 -24.33 15.44 -0.14
CA THR A 184 -24.59 14.61 -1.30
C THR A 184 -23.26 14.39 -2.01
N ILE A 185 -22.76 13.16 -1.96
CA ILE A 185 -21.56 12.79 -2.70
C ILE A 185 -21.94 12.90 -4.18
N GLN A 186 -21.53 14.00 -4.82
CA GLN A 186 -21.71 14.15 -6.26
C GLN A 186 -20.90 13.05 -6.95
N LEU A 187 -21.58 12.22 -7.75
CA LEU A 187 -20.89 11.18 -8.49
C LEU A 187 -19.83 11.83 -9.38
N PRO A 188 -18.54 11.48 -9.20
CA PRO A 188 -17.49 12.03 -10.03
C PRO A 188 -17.67 11.51 -11.46
N ALA A 189 -17.49 12.39 -12.44
CA ALA A 189 -17.50 12.00 -13.83
C ALA A 189 -16.39 10.97 -14.10
N LEU A 190 -16.70 9.90 -14.85
CA LEU A 190 -15.80 8.76 -15.03
C LEU A 190 -14.47 9.17 -15.67
N ASP A 191 -14.51 10.09 -16.62
CA ASP A 191 -13.33 10.69 -17.26
C ASP A 191 -12.42 11.39 -16.25
N ALA A 192 -12.99 12.17 -15.32
CA ALA A 192 -12.25 12.82 -14.25
C ALA A 192 -11.60 11.80 -13.29
N VAL A 193 -12.30 10.71 -12.97
CA VAL A 193 -11.76 9.62 -12.14
C VAL A 193 -10.58 8.94 -12.83
N ILE A 194 -10.72 8.59 -14.11
CA ILE A 194 -9.66 7.94 -14.89
C ILE A 194 -8.45 8.87 -15.00
N ALA A 195 -8.66 10.15 -15.32
CA ALA A 195 -7.59 11.14 -15.42
C ALA A 195 -6.83 11.29 -14.09
N GLN A 196 -7.56 11.41 -12.97
CA GLN A 196 -6.95 11.54 -11.65
C GLN A 196 -6.20 10.26 -11.23
N ALA A 197 -6.73 9.08 -11.55
CA ALA A 197 -6.05 7.81 -11.34
C ALA A 197 -4.76 7.73 -12.17
N ALA A 198 -4.77 8.19 -13.42
CA ALA A 198 -3.60 8.19 -14.30
C ALA A 198 -2.51 9.14 -13.80
N VAL A 199 -2.87 10.36 -13.39
CA VAL A 199 -1.94 11.32 -12.78
C VAL A 199 -1.36 10.76 -11.48
N THR A 200 -2.20 10.17 -10.63
CA THR A 200 -1.74 9.54 -9.38
C THR A 200 -0.76 8.42 -9.69
N TYR A 201 -1.12 7.53 -10.62
CA TYR A 201 -0.28 6.42 -11.05
C TYR A 201 1.08 6.88 -11.59
N LEU A 202 1.12 7.89 -12.46
CA LEU A 202 2.37 8.45 -12.99
C LEU A 202 3.23 9.06 -11.89
N LYS A 203 2.64 9.71 -10.88
CA LYS A 203 3.38 10.19 -9.71
C LYS A 203 4.04 9.02 -8.97
N LEU A 204 3.30 7.93 -8.69
CA LEU A 204 3.87 6.74 -8.04
C LEU A 204 5.04 6.18 -8.86
N CYS A 205 4.88 6.07 -10.18
CA CYS A 205 5.93 5.63 -11.08
C CYS A 205 7.17 6.52 -11.01
N GLY A 206 6.99 7.86 -10.97
CA GLY A 206 8.08 8.81 -10.80
C GLY A 206 8.85 8.60 -9.50
N PHE A 207 8.15 8.37 -8.38
CA PHE A 207 8.77 8.04 -7.10
C PHE A 207 9.52 6.71 -7.15
N VAL A 208 8.95 5.67 -7.76
CA VAL A 208 9.64 4.38 -7.92
C VAL A 208 10.92 4.58 -8.73
N LEU A 209 10.84 5.17 -9.93
CA LEU A 209 12.01 5.38 -10.80
C LEU A 209 13.13 6.17 -10.10
N TYR A 210 12.76 7.29 -9.46
CA TYR A 210 13.74 8.16 -8.82
C TYR A 210 14.42 7.49 -7.62
N PHE A 211 13.67 6.82 -6.74
CA PHE A 211 14.26 6.15 -5.58
C PHE A 211 15.02 4.88 -5.95
N ARG A 212 14.67 4.19 -7.04
CA ARG A 212 15.48 3.10 -7.60
C ARG A 212 16.83 3.58 -8.10
N LEU A 213 16.86 4.71 -8.81
CA LEU A 213 18.10 5.36 -9.24
C LEU A 213 19.01 5.68 -8.04
N LEU A 214 18.45 6.33 -7.01
CA LEU A 214 19.19 6.65 -5.79
C LEU A 214 19.70 5.40 -5.06
N ALA A 215 18.86 4.36 -4.95
CA ALA A 215 19.22 3.10 -4.32
C ALA A 215 20.38 2.40 -5.03
N ALA A 216 20.34 2.34 -6.37
CA ALA A 216 21.41 1.76 -7.18
C ALA A 216 22.74 2.52 -7.01
N GLY A 217 22.67 3.85 -6.96
CA GLY A 217 23.82 4.70 -6.70
C GLY A 217 24.42 4.52 -5.31
N CYS A 218 23.59 4.51 -4.26
CA CYS A 218 24.04 4.31 -2.89
C CYS A 218 24.65 2.91 -2.70
N GLY A 219 24.04 1.88 -3.28
CA GLY A 219 24.54 0.51 -3.20
C GLY A 219 25.90 0.32 -3.85
N ALA A 220 26.25 1.14 -4.85
CA ALA A 220 27.58 1.11 -5.48
C ALA A 220 28.71 1.66 -4.60
N LEU A 221 28.36 2.48 -3.60
CA LEU A 221 29.32 3.10 -2.67
C LEU A 221 29.55 2.27 -1.41
N LEU A 222 28.74 1.24 -1.17
CA LEU A 222 28.76 0.43 0.04
C LEU A 222 29.29 -0.99 -0.23
N PRO A 223 30.17 -1.54 0.63
CA PRO A 223 30.63 -2.91 0.50
C PRO A 223 29.48 -3.90 0.79
N GLN A 224 29.50 -5.07 0.15
CA GLN A 224 28.66 -6.21 0.56
C GLN A 224 29.06 -6.61 1.99
N PRO A 225 28.11 -6.77 2.95
CA PRO A 225 26.66 -7.02 2.80
C PRO A 225 25.74 -5.79 2.89
N TRP A 226 26.28 -4.58 3.07
CA TRP A 226 25.51 -3.38 3.40
C TRP A 226 24.81 -2.74 2.19
N ALA A 227 25.14 -3.16 0.98
CA ALA A 227 24.59 -2.62 -0.26
C ALA A 227 23.05 -2.77 -0.40
N ALA A 228 22.45 -3.76 0.28
CA ALA A 228 21.00 -3.96 0.28
C ALA A 228 20.25 -2.97 1.18
N LEU A 229 20.91 -2.40 2.19
CA LEU A 229 20.28 -1.52 3.19
C LEU A 229 19.76 -0.22 2.58
N PRO A 230 20.51 0.53 1.75
CA PRO A 230 19.97 1.69 1.04
C PRO A 230 18.75 1.36 0.19
N ALA A 231 18.75 0.21 -0.49
CA ALA A 231 17.60 -0.19 -1.30
C ALA A 231 16.36 -0.45 -0.45
N MET A 232 16.49 -1.17 0.66
CA MET A 232 15.38 -1.39 1.59
C MET A 232 14.85 -0.09 2.20
N LEU A 233 15.72 0.88 2.48
CA LEU A 233 15.33 2.17 3.05
C LEU A 233 14.77 3.15 2.01
N LEU A 234 15.15 3.05 0.74
CA LEU A 234 14.76 4.01 -0.29
C LEU A 234 13.54 3.54 -1.08
N GLU A 235 13.51 2.27 -1.52
CA GLU A 235 12.49 1.77 -2.45
C GLU A 235 12.18 0.28 -2.20
N VAL A 236 10.93 0.00 -1.80
CA VAL A 236 10.50 -1.34 -1.37
C VAL A 236 10.77 -2.44 -2.40
N CYS A 237 10.57 -2.20 -3.70
CA CYS A 237 10.78 -3.21 -4.72
C CYS A 237 12.26 -3.55 -4.91
N SER A 238 13.14 -2.54 -4.89
CA SER A 238 14.59 -2.72 -4.90
C SER A 238 15.07 -3.44 -3.65
N GLY A 239 14.50 -3.08 -2.49
CA GLY A 239 14.78 -3.76 -1.23
C GLY A 239 14.43 -5.25 -1.29
N CYS A 240 13.23 -5.59 -1.80
CA CYS A 240 12.80 -6.98 -1.97
C CYS A 240 13.64 -7.73 -3.02
N ASP A 241 13.98 -7.11 -4.14
CA ASP A 241 14.82 -7.75 -5.18
C ASP A 241 16.21 -8.10 -4.66
N GLN A 242 16.84 -7.19 -3.92
CA GLN A 242 18.15 -7.46 -3.30
C GLN A 242 18.03 -8.47 -2.16
N ALA A 243 17.02 -8.35 -1.31
CA ALA A 243 16.75 -9.31 -0.24
C ALA A 243 16.57 -10.73 -0.78
N ALA A 244 15.84 -10.90 -1.89
CA ALA A 244 15.58 -12.20 -2.50
C ALA A 244 16.86 -12.96 -2.90
N ARG A 245 17.96 -12.24 -3.16
CA ARG A 245 19.26 -12.82 -3.57
C ARG A 245 20.14 -13.28 -2.41
N THR A 246 19.70 -13.08 -1.16
CA THR A 246 20.49 -13.40 0.05
C THR A 246 20.36 -14.85 0.53
N GLY A 247 19.64 -15.70 -0.20
CA GLY A 247 19.48 -17.12 0.11
C GLY A 247 18.57 -17.36 1.32
N LEU A 248 19.12 -17.95 2.39
CA LEU A 248 18.36 -18.37 3.59
C LEU A 248 17.54 -17.23 4.25
N TRP A 249 18.07 -16.00 4.21
CA TRP A 249 17.43 -14.84 4.83
C TRP A 249 16.48 -14.08 3.89
N ALA A 250 16.31 -14.56 2.65
CA ALA A 250 15.59 -13.85 1.60
C ALA A 250 14.16 -13.45 2.01
N SER A 251 13.38 -14.41 2.51
CA SER A 251 11.98 -14.15 2.88
C SER A 251 11.86 -13.21 4.09
N THR A 252 12.73 -13.35 5.08
CA THR A 252 12.78 -12.48 6.27
C THR A 252 13.17 -11.05 5.91
N LEU A 253 14.17 -10.88 5.04
CA LEU A 253 14.60 -9.55 4.58
C LEU A 253 13.56 -8.91 3.65
N CYS A 254 12.87 -9.68 2.82
CA CYS A 254 11.70 -9.19 2.09
C CYS A 254 10.58 -8.74 3.04
N CYS A 255 10.32 -9.49 4.12
CA CYS A 255 9.37 -9.09 5.16
C CYS A 255 9.76 -7.74 5.80
N ALA A 256 11.05 -7.57 6.13
CA ALA A 256 11.58 -6.32 6.66
C ALA A 256 11.42 -5.16 5.66
N ALA A 257 11.81 -5.36 4.40
CA ALA A 257 11.69 -4.35 3.34
C ALA A 257 10.22 -3.91 3.14
N LEU A 258 9.28 -4.86 3.11
CA LEU A 258 7.84 -4.59 3.01
C LEU A 258 7.29 -3.82 4.22
N SER A 259 7.86 -4.01 5.41
CA SER A 259 7.44 -3.29 6.61
C SER A 259 8.02 -1.88 6.68
N VAL A 260 9.26 -1.68 6.25
CA VAL A 260 9.88 -0.34 6.14
C VAL A 260 9.19 0.48 5.06
N GLN A 261 8.82 -0.14 3.93
CA GLN A 261 8.20 0.48 2.73
C GLN A 261 9.07 1.50 1.98
N GLY A 262 10.17 1.92 2.61
CA GLY A 262 11.12 2.88 2.09
C GLY A 262 10.60 4.32 2.11
N VAL A 263 11.53 5.26 1.95
CA VAL A 263 11.25 6.70 1.85
C VAL A 263 10.34 7.00 0.65
N SER A 264 10.47 6.25 -0.44
CA SER A 264 9.63 6.40 -1.63
C SER A 264 8.13 6.31 -1.30
N VAL A 265 7.70 5.28 -0.56
CA VAL A 265 6.28 5.10 -0.21
C VAL A 265 5.80 6.18 0.75
N LEU A 266 6.62 6.56 1.74
CA LEU A 266 6.28 7.61 2.70
C LEU A 266 6.05 8.96 2.01
N LEU A 267 6.88 9.30 1.02
CA LEU A 267 6.69 10.50 0.22
C LEU A 267 5.50 10.40 -0.72
N GLN A 268 5.23 9.23 -1.33
CA GLN A 268 4.02 8.99 -2.12
C GLN A 268 2.76 9.23 -1.29
N VAL A 269 2.69 8.66 -0.09
CA VAL A 269 1.57 8.91 0.85
C VAL A 269 1.48 10.38 1.21
N ARG A 270 2.61 11.07 1.45
CA ARG A 270 2.61 12.52 1.72
C ARG A 270 2.10 13.35 0.55
N THR A 271 2.41 12.95 -0.69
CA THR A 271 1.96 13.63 -1.91
C THR A 271 0.47 13.45 -2.16
N ILE A 272 -0.09 12.31 -1.76
CA ILE A 272 -1.53 12.03 -1.87
C ILE A 272 -2.31 12.70 -0.73
N CYS A 273 -1.83 12.57 0.51
CA CYS A 273 -2.53 13.09 1.68
C CYS A 273 -2.39 14.61 1.82
N PRO A 274 -3.48 15.33 2.14
CA PRO A 274 -3.43 16.75 2.42
C PRO A 274 -2.61 17.04 3.69
N ALA A 275 -2.20 18.29 3.85
CA ALA A 275 -1.31 18.69 4.94
C ALA A 275 -1.92 18.54 6.34
N GLU A 276 -3.24 18.51 6.47
CA GLU A 276 -3.90 18.30 7.76
C GLU A 276 -3.73 16.85 8.27
N ILE A 277 -3.51 15.87 7.39
CA ILE A 277 -3.27 14.49 7.78
C ILE A 277 -1.80 14.33 8.16
N SER A 278 -1.55 14.19 9.46
CA SER A 278 -0.21 13.95 10.00
C SER A 278 0.28 12.54 9.69
N LEU A 279 1.53 12.43 9.23
CA LEU A 279 2.24 11.15 9.03
C LEU A 279 3.01 10.67 10.25
N ARG A 280 3.02 11.43 11.36
CA ARG A 280 3.76 11.04 12.57
C ARG A 280 3.31 9.68 13.13
N PRO A 281 1.99 9.36 13.20
CA PRO A 281 1.55 8.04 13.65
C PRO A 281 2.02 6.92 12.71
N LEU A 282 2.06 7.18 11.40
CA LEU A 282 2.59 6.23 10.42
C LEU A 282 4.07 5.95 10.65
N LEU A 283 4.89 6.98 10.86
CA LEU A 283 6.32 6.81 11.14
C LEU A 283 6.57 6.07 12.46
N ALA A 284 5.84 6.43 13.51
CA ALA A 284 5.93 5.73 14.80
C ALA A 284 5.48 4.25 14.68
N ALA A 285 4.43 4.00 13.89
CA ALA A 285 3.97 2.65 13.62
C ALA A 285 5.04 1.80 12.94
N ARG A 286 5.80 2.36 11.99
CA ARG A 286 6.83 1.57 11.28
C ARG A 286 7.88 0.96 12.20
N ALA A 287 8.26 1.65 13.26
CA ALA A 287 9.21 1.15 14.26
C ALA A 287 8.69 -0.09 15.01
N VAL A 288 7.38 -0.15 15.26
CA VAL A 288 6.71 -1.28 15.95
C VAL A 288 6.29 -2.36 14.95
N HIS A 289 5.90 -1.94 13.74
CA HIS A 289 5.41 -2.80 12.67
C HIS A 289 6.49 -3.76 12.18
N LEU A 290 7.73 -3.29 12.02
CA LEU A 290 8.86 -4.10 11.58
C LEU A 290 9.14 -5.33 12.46
N PRO A 291 9.40 -5.20 13.77
CA PRO A 291 9.64 -6.39 14.60
C PRO A 291 8.40 -7.28 14.68
N LEU A 292 7.20 -6.70 14.71
CA LEU A 292 5.95 -7.45 14.79
C LEU A 292 5.68 -8.27 13.52
N SER A 293 5.87 -7.69 12.34
CA SER A 293 5.64 -8.37 11.05
C SER A 293 6.63 -9.52 10.85
N VAL A 294 7.90 -9.32 11.23
CA VAL A 294 8.92 -10.37 11.22
C VAL A 294 8.53 -11.48 12.18
N ALA A 295 8.16 -11.17 13.43
CA ALA A 295 7.74 -12.16 14.40
C ALA A 295 6.51 -12.97 13.92
N LEU A 296 5.49 -12.30 13.38
CA LEU A 296 4.30 -12.95 12.82
C LEU A 296 4.63 -13.82 11.61
N PHE A 297 5.55 -13.38 10.75
CA PHE A 297 6.00 -14.15 9.60
C PHE A 297 6.73 -15.44 10.04
N TRP A 298 7.60 -15.36 11.04
CA TRP A 298 8.26 -16.52 11.62
C TRP A 298 7.29 -17.46 12.35
N LEU A 299 6.33 -16.92 13.09
CA LEU A 299 5.29 -17.73 13.71
C LEU A 299 4.50 -18.51 12.64
N GLY A 300 4.10 -17.82 11.55
CA GLY A 300 3.40 -18.43 10.43
C GLY A 300 4.26 -19.40 9.60
N SER A 301 5.59 -19.37 9.72
CA SER A 301 6.47 -20.34 9.05
C SER A 301 6.60 -21.65 9.82
N THR A 302 6.35 -21.64 11.14
CA THR A 302 6.31 -22.84 11.98
C THR A 302 5.01 -23.66 11.85
N VAL A 303 3.95 -23.08 11.26
CA VAL A 303 2.70 -23.81 11.00
C VAL A 303 2.86 -24.68 9.74
N PRO A 304 2.76 -26.02 9.82
CA PRO A 304 3.00 -26.91 8.69
C PRO A 304 1.95 -26.71 7.58
N VAL A 305 2.43 -26.62 6.34
CA VAL A 305 1.65 -26.34 5.11
C VAL A 305 0.59 -27.42 4.80
N GLN A 306 0.67 -28.60 5.42
CA GLN A 306 -0.30 -29.68 5.21
C GLN A 306 -1.74 -29.33 5.62
N ALA A 307 -1.96 -28.41 6.57
CA ALA A 307 -3.30 -27.97 6.96
C ALA A 307 -4.00 -27.09 5.89
N VAL A 308 -3.23 -26.50 4.96
CA VAL A 308 -3.77 -25.65 3.90
C VAL A 308 -4.20 -26.47 2.68
N GLN A 309 -3.61 -27.66 2.48
CA GLN A 309 -3.97 -28.52 1.36
C GLN A 309 -5.31 -29.25 1.54
N THR A 310 -5.82 -29.35 2.78
CA THR A 310 -7.14 -29.93 3.08
C THR A 310 -8.29 -29.05 2.55
N PHE A 311 -8.06 -27.77 2.25
CA PHE A 311 -9.06 -26.91 1.60
C PHE A 311 -9.00 -26.92 0.06
N THR A 312 -7.91 -27.42 -0.53
CA THR A 312 -7.71 -27.43 -1.99
C THR A 312 -8.15 -28.71 -2.69
N THR A 313 -8.44 -29.79 -1.95
CA THR A 313 -8.89 -31.08 -2.52
C THR A 313 -10.37 -31.12 -2.92
N LEU A 314 -11.15 -30.06 -2.72
CA LEU A 314 -12.57 -30.01 -3.08
C LEU A 314 -12.87 -29.39 -4.45
N THR A 315 -11.88 -29.04 -5.28
CA THR A 315 -12.18 -28.45 -6.61
C THR A 315 -11.13 -28.80 -7.67
N GLU A 316 -10.84 -30.09 -7.80
CA GLU A 316 -10.10 -30.60 -8.97
C GLU A 316 -11.07 -30.84 -10.14
N ARG A 317 -11.54 -29.73 -10.74
CA ARG A 317 -11.96 -29.73 -12.16
C ARG A 317 -11.26 -28.55 -12.83
N VAL A 318 -10.02 -28.84 -13.21
CA VAL A 318 -9.12 -27.92 -13.89
C VAL A 318 -9.57 -27.78 -15.35
N VAL A 319 -10.25 -26.68 -15.66
CA VAL A 319 -10.11 -26.05 -16.98
C VAL A 319 -8.85 -25.21 -16.90
N VAL A 320 -7.80 -25.63 -17.62
CA VAL A 320 -6.56 -24.84 -17.76
C VAL A 320 -6.87 -23.61 -18.62
N LEU A 321 -7.35 -22.54 -17.99
CA LEU A 321 -7.40 -21.21 -18.58
C LEU A 321 -6.10 -20.48 -18.27
N ARG A 322 -5.23 -20.45 -19.28
CA ARG A 322 -3.91 -19.83 -19.27
C ARG A 322 -4.04 -18.31 -19.38
N ARG A 323 -4.70 -17.60 -18.44
CA ARG A 323 -4.54 -16.14 -18.20
C ARG A 323 -5.43 -15.59 -17.08
N VAL A 324 -4.74 -14.88 -16.18
CA VAL A 324 -5.11 -13.77 -15.27
C VAL A 324 -5.79 -14.03 -13.91
N PRO A 325 -5.28 -13.45 -12.80
CA PRO A 325 -6.02 -13.21 -11.55
C PRO A 325 -7.07 -12.07 -11.65
N LEU A 326 -7.61 -11.82 -12.86
CA LEU A 326 -8.63 -10.80 -13.15
C LEU A 326 -10.01 -11.26 -12.66
N ASP A 327 -10.23 -12.56 -12.56
CA ASP A 327 -11.54 -13.14 -12.28
C ASP A 327 -12.03 -12.84 -10.86
N CYS A 328 -11.12 -12.70 -9.89
CA CYS A 328 -11.48 -12.28 -8.53
C CYS A 328 -11.82 -10.78 -8.45
N ALA A 329 -11.18 -9.95 -9.29
CA ALA A 329 -11.48 -8.53 -9.40
C ALA A 329 -12.79 -8.31 -10.19
N LEU A 330 -13.06 -9.12 -11.21
CA LEU A 330 -14.33 -9.17 -11.94
C LEU A 330 -15.46 -9.71 -11.07
N LEU A 331 -15.22 -10.66 -10.17
CA LEU A 331 -16.21 -11.12 -9.20
C LEU A 331 -16.49 -10.07 -8.13
N ALA A 332 -15.46 -9.40 -7.61
CA ALA A 332 -15.65 -8.28 -6.70
C ALA A 332 -16.37 -7.11 -7.38
N PHE A 333 -16.07 -6.83 -8.65
CA PHE A 333 -16.73 -5.81 -9.46
C PHE A 333 -18.17 -6.21 -9.81
N ALA A 334 -18.43 -7.46 -10.17
CA ALA A 334 -19.76 -7.98 -10.44
C ALA A 334 -20.64 -7.97 -9.19
N VAL A 335 -20.08 -8.35 -8.02
CA VAL A 335 -20.76 -8.19 -6.74
C VAL A 335 -21.07 -6.71 -6.47
N CYS A 336 -20.14 -5.79 -6.77
CA CYS A 336 -20.41 -4.35 -6.66
C CYS A 336 -21.52 -3.88 -7.61
N CYS A 337 -21.53 -4.33 -8.88
CA CYS A 337 -22.54 -3.97 -9.87
C CYS A 337 -23.93 -4.53 -9.50
N ILE A 338 -24.02 -5.79 -9.07
CA ILE A 338 -25.28 -6.41 -8.64
C ILE A 338 -25.83 -5.71 -7.40
N THR A 339 -24.97 -5.33 -6.44
CA THR A 339 -25.43 -4.56 -5.28
C THR A 339 -25.94 -3.17 -5.66
N VAL A 340 -25.38 -2.52 -6.68
CA VAL A 340 -25.83 -1.21 -7.18
C VAL A 340 -27.17 -1.32 -7.89
N GLU A 341 -27.37 -2.37 -8.69
CA GLU A 341 -28.64 -2.65 -9.39
C GLU A 341 -29.78 -2.93 -8.39
N VAL A 342 -29.55 -3.82 -7.40
CA VAL A 342 -30.52 -4.14 -6.35
C VAL A 342 -30.88 -2.92 -5.48
N LEU A 343 -29.92 -2.02 -5.24
CA LEU A 343 -30.14 -0.76 -4.51
C LEU A 343 -30.87 0.30 -5.35
N SER A 344 -30.75 0.26 -6.68
CA SER A 344 -31.46 1.17 -7.57
C SER A 344 -32.95 0.81 -7.67
N ASP A 345 -33.26 -0.49 -7.72
CA ASP A 345 -34.65 -0.95 -7.79
C ASP A 345 -35.42 -0.71 -6.48
N THR A 346 -34.75 -0.83 -5.32
CA THR A 346 -35.39 -0.57 -4.01
C THR A 346 -35.67 0.90 -3.72
N VAL A 347 -35.08 1.84 -4.48
CA VAL A 347 -35.35 3.28 -4.39
C VAL A 347 -36.41 3.72 -5.41
N ALA A 348 -36.70 2.93 -6.44
CA ALA A 348 -37.76 3.21 -7.39
C ALA A 348 -39.17 2.79 -6.90
N ASP A 349 -39.24 1.92 -5.89
CA ASP A 349 -40.49 1.42 -5.28
C ASP A 349 -40.96 2.20 -4.02
N TYR A 350 -40.37 3.37 -3.75
CA TYR A 350 -40.79 4.32 -2.69
C TYR A 350 -40.98 5.73 -3.24
#